data_AF-A0A8T5UKF7-F1
#
_entry.id   AF-A0A8T5UKF7-F1
#
_cell.length_a   1.000
_cell.length_b   1.000
_cell.length_c   1.000
_cell.angle_alpha   90.00
_cell.angle_beta   90.00
_cell.angle_gamma   90.00
#
_symmetry.space_group_name_H-M   'P 1'
#
loop_
_entity.id
_entity.type
_entity.pdbx_description
1 polymer ?
#
loop_
_entity_poly.entity_id
_entity_poly.type
_entity_poly.pdbx_seq_one_letter_code
_entity_poly.pdbx_strand_id
1 'polypeptide(L)' 'METEYNKESSNQSIASESNDNLIKVRAIISCPTCTYQKKFKNQFSRKELELFVVTAKIFDWMVCTKCGDLLNLTFEFDI' A
#
# COMPACT_ATOMS: atom_id res chain seq x y z
N MET A 1 4.42 -29.50 28.45
CA MET A 1 3.12 -29.86 27.87
C MET A 1 3.11 -29.29 26.47
N GLU A 2 3.12 -30.18 25.49
CA GLU A 2 3.20 -29.89 24.06
C GLU A 2 1.94 -29.15 23.58
N THR A 3 2.08 -28.37 22.51
CA THR A 3 1.21 -28.52 21.33
C THR A 3 1.85 -27.80 20.15
N GLU A 4 2.47 -28.58 19.28
CA GLU A 4 2.58 -28.25 17.86
C GLU A 4 1.16 -28.21 17.26
N TYR A 5 0.87 -27.24 16.40
CA TYR A 5 -0.19 -27.38 15.40
C TYR A 5 0.27 -26.81 14.05
N ASN A 6 0.35 -27.74 13.12
CA ASN A 6 0.69 -27.64 11.71
C ASN A 6 -0.51 -27.10 10.91
N LYS A 7 -0.29 -26.31 9.86
CA LYS A 7 -1.15 -26.20 8.66
C LYS A 7 -0.49 -25.27 7.63
N GLU A 8 0.28 -25.85 6.73
CA GLU A 8 -0.16 -26.23 5.38
C GLU A 8 -0.43 -25.03 4.48
N SER A 9 0.50 -24.83 3.53
CA SER A 9 0.31 -24.09 2.29
C SER A 9 -1.00 -24.50 1.62
N SER A 10 -2.05 -23.69 1.78
CA SER A 10 -3.19 -23.71 0.87
C SER A 10 -2.99 -22.62 -0.18
N ASN A 11 -2.39 -23.04 -1.31
CA ASN A 11 -2.70 -22.45 -2.60
C ASN A 11 -4.21 -22.66 -2.85
N GLN A 12 -5.04 -21.80 -2.27
CA GLN A 12 -6.45 -21.70 -2.63
C GLN A 12 -6.58 -20.48 -3.52
N SER A 13 -6.62 -20.77 -4.81
CA SER A 13 -7.22 -19.94 -5.85
C SER A 13 -8.46 -19.23 -5.29
N ILE A 14 -8.29 -17.94 -5.02
CA ILE A 14 -9.36 -17.06 -4.56
C ILE A 14 -10.39 -17.05 -5.68
N ALA A 15 -11.49 -17.77 -5.42
CA ALA A 15 -12.68 -17.75 -6.21
C ALA A 15 -13.09 -16.29 -6.44
N SER A 16 -13.50 -16.02 -7.67
CA SER A 16 -14.08 -14.78 -8.13
C SER A 16 -15.33 -14.40 -7.32
N GLU A 17 -15.13 -13.85 -6.13
CA GLU A 17 -16.10 -12.99 -5.48
C GLU A 17 -16.12 -11.68 -6.28
N SER A 18 -17.33 -11.27 -6.68
CA SER A 18 -17.62 -9.99 -7.33
C SER A 18 -16.75 -8.87 -6.74
N ASN A 19 -15.83 -8.36 -7.56
CA ASN A 19 -14.74 -7.42 -7.23
C ASN A 19 -15.22 -6.01 -6.82
N ASP A 20 -16.52 -5.79 -6.62
CA ASP A 20 -17.13 -4.46 -6.46
C ASP A 20 -16.77 -3.76 -5.12
N ASN A 21 -16.11 -4.47 -4.20
CA ASN A 21 -15.72 -3.96 -2.89
C ASN A 21 -14.21 -3.73 -2.70
N LEU A 22 -13.40 -3.96 -3.74
CA LEU A 22 -11.95 -3.80 -3.67
C LEU A 22 -11.54 -2.49 -4.34
N ILE A 23 -10.74 -1.70 -3.63
CA ILE A 23 -10.19 -0.45 -4.14
C ILE A 23 -8.73 -0.70 -4.50
N LYS A 24 -8.37 -0.38 -5.75
CA LYS A 24 -6.98 -0.42 -6.20
C LYS A 24 -6.38 0.96 -6.02
N VAL A 25 -5.25 1.02 -5.32
CA VAL A 25 -4.54 2.27 -5.07
C VAL A 25 -3.10 2.14 -5.52
N ARG A 26 -2.63 3.16 -6.25
CA ARG A 26 -1.23 3.34 -6.55
C ARG A 26 -0.71 4.53 -5.76
N ALA A 27 0.27 4.28 -4.89
CA ALA A 27 1.02 5.33 -4.22
C ALA A 27 2.29 5.62 -5.02
N ILE A 28 2.50 6.88 -5.37
CA ILE A 28 3.69 7.35 -6.09
C ILE A 28 4.41 8.33 -5.17
N ILE A 29 5.61 7.97 -4.77
CA ILE A 29 6.52 8.85 -4.04
C ILE A 29 7.53 9.39 -5.02
N SER A 30 7.66 10.71 -5.15
CA SER A 30 8.63 11.36 -6.02
C SER A 30 9.38 12.48 -5.32
N CYS A 31 10.64 12.67 -5.70
CA CYS A 31 11.41 13.83 -5.28
C CYS A 31 11.18 14.97 -6.29
N PRO A 32 10.92 16.21 -5.84
CA PRO A 32 10.77 17.35 -6.76
C PRO A 32 12.09 17.74 -7.44
N THR A 33 13.21 17.54 -6.77
CA THR A 33 14.53 18.06 -7.18
C THR A 33 15.40 17.04 -7.93
N CYS A 34 15.13 15.74 -7.80
CA CYS A 34 15.94 14.71 -8.45
C CYS A 34 15.09 13.59 -9.04
N THR A 35 15.72 12.62 -9.70
CA THR A 35 15.06 11.51 -10.40
C THR A 35 14.55 10.40 -9.47
N TYR A 36 14.60 10.58 -8.15
CA TYR A 36 14.11 9.57 -7.21
C TYR A 36 12.58 9.43 -7.33
N GLN A 37 12.14 8.20 -7.57
CA GLN A 37 10.73 7.84 -7.56
C GLN A 37 10.56 6.40 -7.07
N LYS A 38 9.51 6.15 -6.28
CA LYS A 38 9.02 4.80 -5.95
C LYS A 38 7.53 4.71 -6.20
N LYS A 39 7.08 3.56 -6.68
CA LYS A 39 5.67 3.28 -6.97
C LYS A 39 5.25 2.02 -6.23
N PHE A 40 4.15 2.10 -5.52
CA PHE A 40 3.54 0.98 -4.79
C PHE A 40 2.14 0.77 -5.34
N LYS A 41 1.78 -0.49 -5.57
CA LYS A 41 0.42 -0.88 -5.92
C LYS A 41 -0.13 -1.68 -4.76
N ASN A 42 -1.24 -1.22 -4.20
CA ASN A 42 -1.96 -1.89 -3.15
C ASN A 42 -3.42 -2.09 -3.55
N GLN A 43 -4.03 -3.10 -2.96
CA GLN A 43 -5.46 -3.37 -3.09
C GLN A 43 -5.98 -3.62 -1.68
N PHE A 44 -7.08 -2.98 -1.33
CA PHE A 44 -7.68 -3.15 -0.01
C PHE A 44 -9.19 -3.18 -0.12
N SER A 45 -9.83 -3.78 0.88
CA SER A 45 -11.28 -3.74 1.00
C SER A 45 -11.74 -2.32 1.31
N ARG A 46 -12.88 -1.89 0.76
CA ARG A 46 -13.45 -0.56 1.05
C ARG A 46 -13.64 -0.30 2.55
N LYS A 47 -13.84 -1.36 3.35
CA LYS A 47 -13.95 -1.30 4.82
C LYS A 47 -12.65 -0.91 5.52
N GLU A 48 -11.51 -1.06 4.86
CA GLU A 48 -10.17 -0.79 5.40
C GLU A 48 -9.62 0.59 4.98
N LEU A 49 -10.44 1.39 4.28
CA LEU A 49 -10.02 2.69 3.75
C LEU A 49 -9.60 3.69 4.85
N GLU A 50 -10.13 3.54 6.07
CA GLU A 50 -9.70 4.36 7.22
C GLU A 50 -8.23 4.10 7.61
N LEU A 51 -7.75 2.85 7.53
CA LEU A 51 -6.34 2.52 7.79
C LEU A 51 -5.40 3.18 6.77
N PHE A 52 -5.86 3.31 5.52
CA PHE A 52 -5.11 3.99 4.48
C PHE A 52 -4.88 5.47 4.82
N VAL A 53 -5.88 6.17 5.36
CA VAL A 53 -5.75 7.60 5.73
C VAL A 53 -4.70 7.81 6.82
N VAL A 54 -4.65 6.93 7.83
CA VAL A 54 -3.64 7.00 8.89
C VAL A 54 -2.24 6.78 8.31
N THR A 55 -2.11 5.79 7.43
CA THR A 55 -0.84 5.46 6.77
C THR A 55 -0.34 6.64 5.92
N ALA A 56 -1.24 7.33 5.22
CA ALA A 56 -0.90 8.49 4.39
C ALA A 56 -0.31 9.66 5.19
N LYS A 57 -0.81 9.94 6.41
CA LYS A 57 -0.31 11.04 7.25
C LYS A 57 1.15 10.89 7.68
N ILE A 58 1.66 9.66 7.76
CA ILE A 58 3.05 9.38 8.15
C ILE A 58 4.04 9.86 7.07
N PHE A 59 3.58 9.99 5.82
CA PHE A 59 4.43 10.37 4.69
C PHE A 59 4.75 11.86 4.63
N ASP A 60 4.02 12.71 5.35
CA ASP A 60 4.18 14.18 5.31
C ASP A 60 5.59 14.66 5.73
N TRP A 61 6.36 13.82 6.41
CA TRP A 61 7.70 14.16 6.90
C TRP A 61 8.82 13.37 6.22
N MET A 62 8.51 12.63 5.15
CA MET A 62 9.55 11.87 4.46
C MET A 62 10.39 12.75 3.55
N VAL A 63 11.71 12.59 3.67
CA VAL A 63 12.71 13.32 2.90
C VAL A 63 13.45 12.40 1.93
N CYS A 64 13.91 12.96 0.81
CA CYS A 64 14.69 12.24 -0.17
C CYS A 64 16.08 11.93 0.39
N THR A 65 16.48 10.66 0.36
CA THR A 65 17.80 10.24 0.86
C THR A 65 18.98 10.77 0.05
N LYS A 66 18.74 11.31 -1.15
CA LYS A 66 19.79 11.85 -2.04
C LYS A 66 20.03 13.34 -1.87
N CYS A 67 18.97 14.13 -1.69
CA CYS A 67 19.05 15.59 -1.67
C CYS A 67 18.49 16.24 -0.40
N GLY A 68 17.81 15.48 0.47
CA GLY A 68 17.23 15.99 1.72
C GLY A 68 15.88 16.70 1.56
N ASP A 69 15.42 16.95 0.33
CA ASP A 69 14.14 17.61 0.10
C ASP A 69 12.94 16.75 0.47
N LEU A 70 11.83 17.39 0.85
CA LEU A 70 10.57 16.71 1.14
C LEU A 70 10.06 15.96 -0.10
N LEU A 71 9.61 14.73 0.12
CA LEU A 71 9.06 13.87 -0.91
C LEU A 71 7.59 14.22 -1.15
N ASN A 72 7.20 14.21 -2.43
CA ASN A 72 5.81 14.31 -2.84
C ASN A 72 5.19 12.92 -2.83
N LEU A 73 4.00 12.82 -2.26
CA LEU A 73 3.17 11.62 -2.32
C LEU A 73 1.92 11.89 -3.15
N THR A 74 1.65 11.02 -4.11
CA THR A 74 0.44 11.06 -4.93
C THR A 74 -0.25 9.71 -4.87
N PHE A 75 -1.56 9.72 -4.70
CA PHE A 75 -2.38 8.52 -4.72
C PHE A 75 -3.29 8.53 -5.93
N GLU A 76 -3.22 7.47 -6.73
CA GLU A 76 -4.13 7.19 -7.83
C GLU A 76 -5.09 6.09 -7.37
N PHE A 77 -6.39 6.36 -7.36
CA PHE A 77 -7.42 5.39 -7.01
C PHE A 77 -8.12 4.94 -8.29
N ASP A 78 -8.27 3.63 -8.46
CA ASP A 78 -9.05 3.01 -9.52
C ASP A 78 -10.21 2.27 -8.81
N ILE A 79 -11.38 2.90 -8.85
CA ILE A 79 -12.61 2.55 -8.11
C ILE A 79 -13.68 2.12 -9.10
#